data_AF-A0A1A3S178-F1
#
_entry.id   AF-A0A1A3S178-F1
#
_cell.length_a   1.000
_cell.length_b   1.000
_cell.length_c   1.000
_cell.angle_alpha   90.00
_cell.angle_beta   90.00
_cell.angle_gamma   90.00
#
_symmetry.space_group_name_H-M   'P 1'
#
loop_
_entity.id
_entity.type
_entity.pdbx_description
1 polymer ?
#
loop_
_entity_poly.entity_id
_entity_poly.type
_entity_poly.pdbx_seq_one_letter_code
_entity_poly.pdbx_strand_id
1 'polypeptide(L)'
;PASWSIFPEAWNDVVTYMSFNLPPLLPGEPLDAIQKLTYAGVVFLLAPFQILTGAAQSPAIEAAFPWYVRMWGGRQWARSLHFLGLIAFLVFIVIHLSMIFFWSWGQLTASMIFGSVRNIGWATVLSLVIIAAIVAVHIAATVWSLRRPVQVRRVLGAVVTRARKVLLRPLNSRQNYPERMTTKEHRVNGKPPASAEYKVMAVHNFVDWRVRVGGLVENPVTLDLDALRSMADQQSQRVMHNCVQGWTSIGQWSGIPLAQLADYVRPLPQAKYICFLTMQDTGRDEPSAEGEGQFYEVIDLELAYKPQTLLAYEMNGKPLPIKHGAPLRLRVETQVGFKMAKWINQIEFIDDYSGVGHGLGGWREDNVHYDKDVEI
;
A
#
# COMPACT_ATOMS: atom_id res chain seq x y z
N PRO A 1 -35.70 -9.45 7.24
CA PRO A 1 -36.89 -9.43 8.12
C PRO A 1 -38.16 -9.68 7.29
N ALA A 2 -39.11 -10.48 7.80
CA ALA A 2 -40.38 -10.74 7.12
C ALA A 2 -41.45 -9.65 7.42
N SER A 3 -41.17 -8.77 8.38
CA SER A 3 -42.06 -7.70 8.83
C SER A 3 -41.28 -6.44 9.20
N TRP A 4 -41.91 -5.28 9.03
CA TRP A 4 -41.40 -3.98 9.48
C TRP A 4 -41.52 -3.77 11.00
N SER A 5 -42.26 -4.64 11.71
CA SER A 5 -42.39 -4.60 13.18
C SER A 5 -41.08 -4.84 13.91
N ILE A 6 -40.07 -5.43 13.24
CA ILE A 6 -38.75 -5.67 13.81
C ILE A 6 -38.05 -4.39 14.29
N PHE A 7 -38.35 -3.23 13.69
CA PHE A 7 -37.72 -1.96 14.08
C PHE A 7 -38.23 -1.43 15.43
N PRO A 8 -39.56 -1.31 15.67
CA PRO A 8 -40.05 -0.97 17.00
C PRO A 8 -39.76 -2.07 18.04
N GLU A 9 -39.78 -3.36 17.66
CA GLU A 9 -39.36 -4.47 18.55
C GLU A 9 -37.90 -4.31 18.98
N ALA A 10 -36.98 -4.03 18.05
CA ALA A 10 -35.57 -3.81 18.37
C ALA A 10 -35.34 -2.60 19.29
N TRP A 11 -36.14 -1.55 19.15
CA TRP A 11 -36.08 -0.42 20.09
C TRP A 11 -36.46 -0.84 21.51
N ASN A 12 -37.52 -1.64 21.66
CA ASN A 12 -37.90 -2.18 22.96
C ASN A 12 -36.79 -3.07 23.53
N ASP A 13 -36.17 -3.92 22.71
CA ASP A 13 -35.06 -4.77 23.13
C ASP A 13 -33.87 -3.94 23.65
N VAL A 14 -33.54 -2.83 22.99
CA VAL A 14 -32.48 -1.90 23.44
C VAL A 14 -32.80 -1.33 24.82
N VAL A 15 -34.06 -0.92 25.06
CA VAL A 15 -34.50 -0.44 26.38
C VAL A 15 -34.38 -1.55 27.43
N THR A 16 -34.76 -2.78 27.08
CA THR A 16 -34.62 -3.94 27.97
C THR A 16 -33.16 -4.21 28.32
N TYR A 17 -32.25 -4.18 27.33
CA TYR A 17 -30.81 -4.32 27.56
C TYR A 17 -30.24 -3.20 28.45
N MET A 18 -30.66 -1.95 28.24
CA MET A 18 -30.24 -0.82 29.09
C MET A 18 -30.71 -0.95 30.55
N SER A 19 -31.78 -1.71 30.79
CA SER A 19 -32.24 -2.07 32.13
C SER A 19 -31.54 -3.30 32.73
N PHE A 20 -30.49 -3.81 32.07
CA PHE A 20 -29.75 -5.04 32.43
C PHE A 20 -30.62 -6.31 32.44
N ASN A 21 -31.67 -6.35 31.61
CA ASN A 21 -32.51 -7.53 31.40
C ASN A 21 -32.33 -8.10 30.00
N LEU A 22 -32.64 -9.39 29.80
CA LEU A 22 -32.70 -9.99 28.47
C LEU A 22 -34.07 -9.76 27.83
N PRO A 23 -34.11 -9.24 26.59
CA PRO A 23 -35.34 -9.24 25.82
C PRO A 23 -35.76 -10.66 25.42
N PRO A 24 -37.05 -10.88 25.16
CA PRO A 24 -37.53 -12.14 24.62
C PRO A 24 -36.98 -12.37 23.22
N LEU A 25 -36.68 -13.63 22.90
CA LEU A 25 -36.31 -14.03 21.54
C LEU A 25 -37.50 -13.91 20.60
N LEU A 26 -37.23 -13.69 19.31
CA LEU A 26 -38.27 -13.71 18.29
C LEU A 26 -38.88 -15.13 18.17
N PRO A 27 -40.19 -15.25 17.85
CA PRO A 27 -40.86 -16.54 17.77
C PRO A 27 -40.18 -17.49 16.78
N GLY A 28 -39.73 -18.66 17.27
CA GLY A 28 -39.07 -19.69 16.45
C GLY A 28 -37.65 -19.35 16.02
N GLU A 29 -37.06 -18.28 16.56
CA GLU A 29 -35.75 -17.77 16.17
C GLU A 29 -34.81 -17.78 17.37
N PRO A 30 -33.50 -18.01 17.16
CA PRO A 30 -32.52 -18.03 18.25
C PRO A 30 -32.08 -16.63 18.71
N LEU A 31 -32.69 -15.56 18.16
CA LEU A 31 -32.25 -14.17 18.32
C LEU A 31 -33.43 -13.24 18.64
N ASP A 32 -33.17 -12.20 19.42
CA ASP A 32 -34.07 -11.06 19.55
C ASP A 32 -34.02 -10.14 18.32
N ALA A 33 -34.87 -9.11 18.29
CA ALA A 33 -35.00 -8.23 17.13
C ALA A 33 -33.74 -7.37 16.91
N ILE A 34 -33.16 -6.81 17.97
CA ILE A 34 -31.95 -5.97 17.85
C ILE A 34 -30.71 -6.78 17.45
N GLN A 35 -30.54 -7.99 17.96
CA GLN A 35 -29.48 -8.91 17.56
C GLN A 35 -29.61 -9.27 16.08
N LYS A 36 -30.82 -9.61 15.62
CA LYS A 36 -31.06 -9.96 14.22
C LYS A 36 -30.76 -8.79 13.28
N LEU A 37 -31.19 -7.57 13.63
CA LEU A 37 -30.85 -6.36 12.87
C LEU A 37 -29.34 -6.07 12.90
N THR A 38 -28.70 -6.24 14.06
CA THR A 38 -27.26 -5.98 14.23
C THR A 38 -26.43 -6.95 13.38
N TYR A 39 -26.68 -8.26 13.46
CA TYR A 39 -25.96 -9.23 12.63
C TYR A 39 -26.21 -9.00 11.13
N ALA A 40 -27.45 -8.70 10.73
CA ALA A 40 -27.75 -8.34 9.35
C ALA A 40 -26.97 -7.09 8.91
N GLY A 41 -26.91 -6.05 9.74
CA GLY A 41 -26.14 -4.84 9.47
C GLY A 41 -24.63 -5.12 9.37
N VAL A 42 -24.08 -5.92 10.28
CA VAL A 42 -22.67 -6.28 10.27
C VAL A 42 -22.29 -7.06 9.01
N VAL A 43 -23.08 -8.08 8.65
CA VAL A 43 -22.79 -8.97 7.52
C VAL A 43 -23.04 -8.30 6.17
N PHE A 44 -24.17 -7.60 6.02
CA PHE A 44 -24.61 -7.10 4.71
C PHE A 44 -24.31 -5.62 4.47
N LEU A 45 -23.96 -4.85 5.49
CA LEU A 45 -23.61 -3.43 5.34
C LEU A 45 -22.16 -3.18 5.76
N LEU A 46 -21.79 -3.47 7.00
CA LEU A 46 -20.48 -3.11 7.54
C LEU A 46 -19.34 -3.87 6.85
N ALA A 47 -19.48 -5.19 6.66
CA ALA A 47 -18.46 -5.99 5.98
C ALA A 47 -18.24 -5.55 4.52
N PRO A 48 -19.27 -5.43 3.65
CA PRO A 48 -19.10 -4.88 2.31
C PRO A 48 -18.54 -3.45 2.31
N PHE A 49 -19.01 -2.58 3.21
CA PHE A 49 -18.48 -1.23 3.36
C PHE A 49 -16.98 -1.23 3.67
N GLN A 50 -16.51 -2.14 4.53
CA GLN A 50 -15.10 -2.28 4.89
C GLN A 50 -14.26 -2.81 3.72
N ILE A 51 -14.77 -3.77 2.97
CA ILE A 51 -14.13 -4.26 1.74
C ILE A 51 -13.98 -3.13 0.72
N LEU A 52 -15.06 -2.37 0.48
CA LEU A 52 -15.07 -1.28 -0.49
C LEU A 52 -14.13 -0.14 -0.06
N THR A 53 -14.25 0.35 1.18
CA THR A 53 -13.38 1.41 1.69
C THR A 53 -11.92 0.96 1.75
N GLY A 54 -11.63 -0.31 2.07
CA GLY A 54 -10.29 -0.88 2.02
C GLY A 54 -9.70 -0.89 0.60
N ALA A 55 -10.48 -1.31 -0.40
CA ALA A 55 -10.07 -1.24 -1.80
C ALA A 55 -9.79 0.21 -2.25
N ALA A 56 -10.51 1.20 -1.72
CA ALA A 56 -10.29 2.62 -2.04
C ALA A 56 -8.97 3.18 -1.43
N GLN A 57 -8.31 2.45 -0.54
CA GLN A 57 -7.02 2.82 0.02
C GLN A 57 -5.82 2.35 -0.82
N SER A 58 -6.05 1.50 -1.83
CA SER A 58 -5.04 0.93 -2.74
C SER A 58 -4.56 1.96 -3.78
N PRO A 59 -3.26 2.33 -3.82
CA PRO A 59 -2.65 3.05 -4.93
C PRO A 59 -2.93 2.44 -6.31
N ALA A 60 -2.91 1.11 -6.46
CA ALA A 60 -3.15 0.48 -7.76
C ALA A 60 -4.61 0.67 -8.22
N ILE A 61 -5.57 0.51 -7.32
CA ILE A 61 -6.99 0.79 -7.58
C ILE A 61 -7.21 2.28 -7.83
N GLU A 62 -6.56 3.17 -7.08
CA GLU A 62 -6.64 4.61 -7.31
C GLU A 62 -6.10 5.01 -8.68
N ALA A 63 -4.98 4.43 -9.08
CA ALA A 63 -4.36 4.68 -10.37
C ALA A 63 -5.26 4.22 -11.53
N ALA A 64 -5.85 3.03 -11.41
CA ALA A 64 -6.67 2.43 -12.47
C ALA A 64 -8.12 2.97 -12.50
N PHE A 65 -8.69 3.27 -11.33
CA PHE A 65 -10.07 3.71 -11.15
C PHE A 65 -10.16 4.99 -10.28
N PRO A 66 -9.62 6.15 -10.72
CA PRO A 66 -9.63 7.38 -9.91
C PRO A 66 -11.05 7.86 -9.54
N TRP A 67 -12.06 7.51 -10.33
CA TRP A 67 -13.47 7.84 -10.03
C TRP A 67 -13.96 7.12 -8.77
N TYR A 68 -13.53 5.88 -8.55
CA TYR A 68 -13.94 5.06 -7.43
C TYR A 68 -13.43 5.66 -6.12
N VAL A 69 -12.15 6.00 -6.05
CA VAL A 69 -11.59 6.61 -4.83
C VAL A 69 -12.19 7.99 -4.56
N ARG A 70 -12.53 8.75 -5.61
CA ARG A 70 -13.20 10.05 -5.48
C ARG A 70 -14.62 9.96 -4.93
N MET A 71 -15.36 8.87 -5.18
CA MET A 71 -16.70 8.70 -4.63
C MET A 71 -16.70 8.70 -3.09
N TRP A 72 -15.59 8.26 -2.49
CA TRP A 72 -15.37 8.26 -1.04
C TRP A 72 -14.84 9.59 -0.49
N GLY A 73 -14.73 10.64 -1.33
CA GLY A 73 -14.07 11.89 -0.95
C GLY A 73 -12.55 11.88 -1.12
N GLY A 74 -11.99 10.83 -1.73
CA GLY A 74 -10.54 10.64 -1.89
C GLY A 74 -9.95 9.69 -0.85
N ARG A 75 -8.65 9.42 -0.98
CA ARG A 75 -7.97 8.37 -0.21
C ARG A 75 -7.95 8.60 1.30
N GLN A 76 -7.84 9.85 1.74
CA GLN A 76 -7.85 10.19 3.18
C GLN A 76 -9.22 9.94 3.80
N TRP A 77 -10.30 10.35 3.12
CA TRP A 77 -11.66 10.09 3.56
C TRP A 77 -11.99 8.60 3.56
N ALA A 78 -11.60 7.87 2.51
CA ALA A 78 -11.72 6.41 2.49
C ALA A 78 -11.05 5.77 3.72
N ARG A 79 -9.87 6.27 4.13
CA ARG A 79 -9.18 5.79 5.34
C ARG A 79 -9.92 6.13 6.63
N SER A 80 -10.44 7.34 6.77
CA SER A 80 -11.24 7.72 7.93
C SER A 80 -12.51 6.88 8.04
N LEU A 81 -13.22 6.67 6.93
CA LEU A 81 -14.42 5.83 6.86
C LEU A 81 -14.09 4.37 7.18
N HIS A 82 -12.99 3.84 6.64
CA HIS A 82 -12.50 2.51 6.95
C HIS A 82 -12.20 2.36 8.45
N PHE A 83 -11.50 3.33 9.04
CA PHE A 83 -11.17 3.34 10.47
C PHE A 83 -12.43 3.38 11.35
N LEU A 84 -13.43 4.18 10.99
CA LEU A 84 -14.71 4.23 11.71
C LEU A 84 -15.45 2.87 11.65
N GLY A 85 -15.45 2.20 10.51
CA GLY A 85 -16.05 0.87 10.43
C GLY A 85 -15.23 -0.20 11.17
N LEU A 86 -13.91 -0.08 11.28
CA LEU A 86 -13.10 -0.91 12.17
C LEU A 86 -13.51 -0.71 13.64
N ILE A 87 -13.71 0.54 14.08
CA ILE A 87 -14.23 0.83 15.43
C ILE A 87 -15.59 0.17 15.63
N ALA A 88 -16.50 0.28 14.66
CA ALA A 88 -17.81 -0.36 14.74
C ALA A 88 -17.69 -1.89 14.86
N PHE A 89 -16.78 -2.53 14.13
CA PHE A 89 -16.47 -3.95 14.28
C PHE A 89 -15.95 -4.29 15.67
N LEU A 90 -15.03 -3.50 16.23
CA LEU A 90 -14.49 -3.71 17.57
C LEU A 90 -15.58 -3.60 18.64
N VAL A 91 -16.43 -2.57 18.56
CA VAL A 91 -17.58 -2.39 19.46
C VAL A 91 -18.52 -3.60 19.36
N PHE A 92 -18.87 -4.01 18.14
CA PHE A 92 -19.70 -5.20 17.93
C PHE A 92 -19.07 -6.45 18.54
N ILE A 93 -17.78 -6.72 18.29
CA ILE A 93 -17.08 -7.89 18.83
C ILE A 93 -17.08 -7.87 20.36
N VAL A 94 -16.77 -6.73 20.97
CA VAL A 94 -16.75 -6.60 22.44
C VAL A 94 -18.14 -6.86 23.01
N ILE A 95 -19.19 -6.24 22.46
CA ILE A 95 -20.56 -6.46 22.94
C ILE A 95 -20.97 -7.92 22.75
N HIS A 96 -20.78 -8.45 21.54
CA HIS A 96 -21.14 -9.82 21.17
C HIS A 96 -20.46 -10.86 22.07
N LEU A 97 -19.14 -10.77 22.26
CA LEU A 97 -18.40 -11.68 23.13
C LEU A 97 -18.80 -11.52 24.60
N SER A 98 -19.09 -10.29 25.06
CA SER A 98 -19.59 -10.05 26.41
C SER A 98 -20.94 -10.74 26.64
N MET A 99 -21.85 -10.65 25.67
CA MET A 99 -23.15 -11.32 25.75
C MET A 99 -23.00 -12.84 25.82
N ILE A 100 -22.12 -13.42 24.99
CA ILE A 100 -21.83 -14.86 25.04
C ILE A 100 -21.27 -15.25 26.42
N PHE A 101 -20.32 -14.47 26.95
CA PHE A 101 -19.64 -14.76 28.20
C PHE A 101 -20.58 -14.71 29.41
N PHE A 102 -21.37 -13.64 29.55
CA PHE A 102 -22.19 -13.43 30.75
C PHE A 102 -23.47 -14.26 30.77
N TRP A 103 -24.06 -14.57 29.61
CA TRP A 103 -25.44 -15.07 29.59
C TRP A 103 -25.55 -16.54 29.20
N SER A 104 -24.63 -17.08 28.39
CA SER A 104 -24.82 -18.44 27.87
C SER A 104 -23.52 -19.18 27.51
N TRP A 105 -22.38 -18.82 28.10
CA TRP A 105 -21.05 -19.37 27.75
C TRP A 105 -21.04 -20.90 27.65
N GLY A 106 -21.40 -21.60 28.74
CA GLY A 106 -21.33 -23.06 28.79
C GLY A 106 -22.32 -23.77 27.86
N GLN A 107 -23.53 -23.24 27.71
CA GLN A 107 -24.57 -23.86 26.88
C GLN A 107 -24.32 -23.62 25.39
N LEU A 108 -23.96 -22.39 25.00
CA LEU A 108 -23.65 -22.05 23.62
C LEU A 108 -22.38 -22.75 23.15
N THR A 109 -21.32 -22.78 23.95
CA THR A 109 -20.09 -23.50 23.59
C THR A 109 -20.34 -25.00 23.46
N ALA A 110 -21.14 -25.61 24.34
CA ALA A 110 -21.56 -27.01 24.19
C ALA A 110 -22.33 -27.24 22.88
N SER A 111 -23.27 -26.36 22.54
CA SER A 111 -24.00 -26.48 21.27
C SER A 111 -23.11 -26.32 20.04
N MET A 112 -22.12 -25.41 20.07
CA MET A 112 -21.21 -25.18 18.95
C MET A 112 -20.24 -26.34 18.75
N ILE A 113 -19.74 -26.94 19.84
CA ILE A 113 -18.73 -28.01 19.80
C ILE A 113 -19.37 -29.37 19.55
N PHE A 114 -20.46 -29.68 20.26
CA PHE A 114 -21.07 -31.02 20.26
C PHE A 114 -22.40 -31.09 19.51
N GLY A 115 -22.86 -30.00 18.89
CA GLY A 115 -24.14 -29.91 18.19
C GLY A 115 -25.37 -30.03 19.10
N SER A 116 -25.17 -30.09 20.42
CA SER A 116 -26.24 -30.21 21.42
C SER A 116 -25.73 -29.73 22.78
N VAL A 117 -26.65 -29.31 23.66
CA VAL A 117 -26.31 -28.89 25.03
C VAL A 117 -26.06 -30.11 25.91
N ARG A 118 -24.90 -30.74 25.73
CA ARG A 118 -24.42 -31.90 26.51
C ARG A 118 -22.98 -31.66 26.95
N ASN A 119 -22.57 -32.28 28.05
CA ASN A 119 -21.19 -32.24 28.55
C ASN A 119 -20.61 -30.82 28.69
N ILE A 120 -21.37 -29.90 29.30
CA ILE A 120 -21.03 -28.48 29.44
C ILE A 120 -19.63 -28.26 30.05
N GLY A 121 -19.24 -29.07 31.03
CA GLY A 121 -17.91 -29.00 31.64
C GLY A 121 -16.78 -29.24 30.62
N TRP A 122 -16.91 -30.28 29.79
CA TRP A 122 -15.95 -30.58 28.72
C TRP A 122 -15.96 -29.52 27.62
N ALA A 123 -17.14 -29.01 27.25
CA ALA A 123 -17.24 -27.90 26.28
C ALA A 123 -16.51 -26.65 26.77
N THR A 124 -16.64 -26.34 28.06
CA THR A 124 -15.96 -25.21 28.70
C THR A 124 -14.45 -25.41 28.70
N VAL A 125 -13.95 -26.57 29.14
CA VAL A 125 -12.51 -26.89 29.14
C VAL A 125 -11.95 -26.79 27.72
N LEU A 126 -12.61 -27.40 26.73
CA LEU A 126 -12.13 -27.36 25.35
C LEU A 126 -12.13 -25.93 24.79
N SER A 127 -13.14 -25.13 25.10
CA SER A 127 -13.19 -23.71 24.69
C SER A 127 -12.03 -22.92 25.28
N LEU A 128 -11.71 -23.11 26.57
CA LEU A 128 -10.57 -22.46 27.22
C LEU A 128 -9.23 -22.91 26.61
N VAL A 129 -9.09 -24.20 26.27
CA VAL A 129 -7.90 -24.73 25.58
C VAL A 129 -7.76 -24.11 24.18
N ILE A 130 -8.84 -23.99 23.42
CA ILE A 130 -8.84 -23.34 22.10
C ILE A 130 -8.42 -21.87 22.22
N ILE A 131 -8.97 -21.14 23.20
CA ILE A 131 -8.61 -19.73 23.44
C ILE A 131 -7.14 -19.62 23.84
N ALA A 132 -6.67 -20.46 24.76
CA ALA A 132 -5.26 -20.48 25.16
C ALA A 132 -4.34 -20.78 23.97
N ALA A 133 -4.73 -21.70 23.08
CA ALA A 133 -4.01 -22.00 21.85
C ALA A 133 -3.99 -20.81 20.88
N ILE A 134 -5.12 -20.13 20.67
CA ILE A 134 -5.20 -18.92 19.83
C ILE A 134 -4.28 -17.82 20.38
N VAL A 135 -4.33 -17.58 21.69
CA VAL A 135 -3.47 -16.60 22.37
C VAL A 135 -2.00 -16.99 22.24
N ALA A 136 -1.64 -18.26 22.46
CA ALA A 136 -0.28 -18.75 22.32
C ALA A 136 0.23 -18.59 20.88
N VAL A 137 -0.58 -18.92 19.87
CA VAL A 137 -0.26 -18.71 18.46
C VAL A 137 -0.08 -17.22 18.15
N HIS A 138 -0.95 -16.35 18.68
CA HIS A 138 -0.83 -14.90 18.48
C HIS A 138 0.45 -14.33 19.10
N ILE A 139 0.80 -14.76 20.32
CA ILE A 139 2.06 -14.40 20.97
C ILE A 139 3.25 -14.92 20.16
N ALA A 140 3.24 -16.18 19.77
CA ALA A 140 4.32 -16.78 18.98
C ALA A 140 4.51 -16.07 17.63
N ALA A 141 3.42 -15.77 16.92
CA ALA A 141 3.44 -15.03 15.66
C ALA A 141 3.98 -13.59 15.86
N THR A 142 3.55 -12.91 16.93
CA THR A 142 4.04 -11.56 17.27
C THR A 142 5.53 -11.57 17.57
N VAL A 143 5.98 -12.49 18.44
CA VAL A 143 7.41 -12.65 18.77
C VAL A 143 8.24 -13.00 17.54
N TRP A 144 7.75 -13.89 16.67
CA TRP A 144 8.42 -14.24 15.42
C TRP A 144 8.51 -13.04 14.47
N SER A 145 7.43 -12.26 14.31
CA SER A 145 7.41 -11.05 13.46
C SER A 145 8.40 -9.98 13.91
N LEU A 146 8.55 -9.78 15.22
CA LEU A 146 9.48 -8.79 15.78
C LEU A 146 10.94 -9.27 15.74
N ARG A 147 11.20 -10.56 15.98
CA ARG A 147 12.56 -11.10 16.04
C ARG A 147 13.13 -11.47 14.68
N ARG A 148 12.29 -11.82 13.69
CA ARG A 148 12.70 -12.35 12.39
C ARG A 148 11.92 -11.70 11.22
N PRO A 149 11.94 -10.36 11.08
CA PRO A 149 11.13 -9.65 10.08
C PRO A 149 11.37 -10.12 8.64
N VAL A 150 12.63 -10.43 8.27
CA VAL A 150 12.98 -10.94 6.94
C VAL A 150 12.33 -12.30 6.64
N GLN A 151 12.24 -13.19 7.63
CA GLN A 151 11.58 -14.49 7.45
C GLN A 151 10.07 -14.31 7.25
N VAL A 152 9.44 -13.45 8.06
CA VAL A 152 8.02 -13.14 7.94
C VAL A 152 7.70 -12.55 6.58
N ARG A 153 8.51 -11.59 6.09
CA ARG A 153 8.36 -11.03 4.75
C ARG A 153 8.44 -12.10 3.67
N ARG A 154 9.37 -13.06 3.74
CA ARG A 154 9.49 -14.14 2.75
C ARG A 154 8.25 -15.05 2.73
N VAL A 155 7.77 -15.46 3.91
CA VAL A 155 6.59 -16.34 4.02
C VAL A 155 5.34 -15.61 3.56
N LEU A 156 5.12 -14.39 4.03
CA LEU A 156 3.95 -13.60 3.65
C LEU A 156 4.00 -13.23 2.15
N GLY A 157 5.18 -12.85 1.65
CA GLY A 157 5.42 -12.53 0.25
C GLY A 157 5.08 -13.69 -0.69
N ALA A 158 5.40 -14.94 -0.30
CA ALA A 158 5.06 -16.12 -1.12
C ALA A 158 3.54 -16.23 -1.40
N VAL A 159 2.71 -15.74 -0.48
CA VAL A 159 1.24 -15.71 -0.61
C VAL A 159 0.77 -14.42 -1.29
N VAL A 160 1.18 -13.26 -0.75
CA VAL A 160 0.65 -11.95 -1.17
C VAL A 160 1.16 -11.54 -2.55
N THR A 161 2.40 -11.85 -2.91
CA THR A 161 2.97 -11.49 -4.21
C THR A 161 2.21 -12.16 -5.35
N ARG A 162 1.74 -13.40 -5.18
CA ARG A 162 0.92 -14.08 -6.21
C ARG A 162 -0.42 -13.37 -6.40
N ALA A 163 -1.11 -13.07 -5.31
CA ALA A 163 -2.38 -12.35 -5.37
C ALA A 163 -2.21 -10.98 -6.04
N ARG A 164 -1.16 -10.23 -5.68
CA ARG A 164 -0.84 -8.92 -6.28
C ARG A 164 -0.53 -9.03 -7.76
N LYS A 165 0.30 -9.97 -8.17
CA LYS A 165 0.66 -10.21 -9.58
C LYS A 165 -0.54 -10.58 -10.45
N VAL A 166 -1.55 -11.26 -9.88
CA VAL A 166 -2.76 -11.62 -10.59
C VAL A 166 -3.79 -10.48 -10.61
N LEU A 167 -3.98 -9.79 -9.48
CA LEU A 167 -5.09 -8.86 -9.29
C LEU A 167 -4.72 -7.40 -9.60
N LEU A 168 -3.54 -6.94 -9.18
CA LEU A 168 -3.15 -5.53 -9.23
C LEU A 168 -2.18 -5.25 -10.38
N ARG A 169 -1.24 -6.15 -10.64
CA ARG A 169 -0.22 -5.96 -11.67
C ARG A 169 -0.77 -5.74 -13.09
N PRO A 170 -1.87 -6.37 -13.54
CA PRO A 170 -2.44 -6.10 -14.85
C PRO A 170 -3.06 -4.70 -14.97
N LEU A 171 -3.34 -4.02 -13.86
CA LEU A 171 -3.99 -2.71 -13.87
C LEU A 171 -3.03 -1.63 -14.37
N ASN A 172 -3.54 -0.75 -15.22
CA ASN A 172 -2.80 0.40 -15.75
C ASN A 172 -3.32 1.70 -15.15
N SER A 173 -2.41 2.63 -14.88
CA SER A 173 -2.79 3.96 -14.43
C SER A 173 -3.53 4.71 -15.56
N ARG A 174 -4.63 5.37 -15.19
CA ARG A 174 -5.50 6.20 -16.05
C ARG A 174 -5.73 7.58 -15.43
N GLN A 175 -4.79 8.02 -14.60
CA GLN A 175 -4.90 9.24 -13.83
C GLN A 175 -4.74 10.46 -14.74
N ASN A 176 -5.66 11.42 -14.62
CA ASN A 176 -5.51 12.74 -15.22
C ASN A 176 -6.34 13.73 -14.41
N TYR A 177 -5.82 14.11 -13.26
CA TYR A 177 -6.50 15.05 -12.38
C TYR A 177 -6.59 16.43 -13.02
N PRO A 178 -7.67 17.20 -12.81
CA PRO A 178 -7.76 18.57 -13.32
C PRO A 178 -6.75 19.48 -12.60
N GLU A 179 -6.26 20.51 -13.29
CA GLU A 179 -5.22 21.41 -12.77
C GLU A 179 -5.58 22.04 -11.41
N ARG A 180 -6.85 22.37 -11.20
CA ARG A 180 -7.36 22.88 -9.91
C ARG A 180 -7.16 21.95 -8.71
N MET A 181 -6.88 20.67 -8.93
CA MET A 181 -6.60 19.69 -7.87
C MET A 181 -5.10 19.55 -7.60
N THR A 182 -4.23 20.18 -8.39
CA THR A 182 -2.79 20.22 -8.11
C THR A 182 -2.55 20.82 -6.73
N THR A 183 -1.75 20.13 -5.93
CA THR A 183 -1.48 20.56 -4.56
C THR A 183 -0.58 21.79 -4.57
N LYS A 184 -0.93 22.81 -3.76
CA LYS A 184 -0.16 24.07 -3.67
C LYS A 184 1.31 23.83 -3.35
N GLU A 185 1.56 22.99 -2.34
CA GLU A 185 2.90 22.53 -1.99
C GLU A 185 2.94 21.02 -2.11
N HIS A 186 3.73 20.53 -3.06
CA HIS A 186 3.92 19.09 -3.18
C HIS A 186 4.85 18.62 -2.06
N ARG A 187 4.33 17.79 -1.14
CA ARG A 187 5.13 17.31 -0.01
C ARG A 187 6.34 16.53 -0.50
N VAL A 188 7.45 16.67 0.23
CA VAL A 188 8.73 16.03 -0.07
C VAL A 188 9.03 15.02 1.03
N ASN A 189 9.43 13.81 0.63
CA ASN A 189 10.10 12.86 1.52
C ASN A 189 11.57 12.73 1.11
N GLY A 190 12.46 12.65 2.09
CA GLY A 190 13.91 12.55 1.91
C GLY A 190 14.63 13.87 1.60
N LYS A 191 15.96 13.89 1.78
CA LYS A 191 16.84 15.06 1.61
C LYS A 191 17.68 14.95 0.33
N PRO A 192 17.94 16.08 -0.36
CA PRO A 192 18.74 16.07 -1.57
C PRO A 192 20.21 15.71 -1.30
N PRO A 193 20.94 15.23 -2.33
CA PRO A 193 22.37 14.96 -2.20
C PRO A 193 23.14 16.18 -1.70
N ALA A 194 23.97 15.98 -0.70
CA ALA A 194 24.79 17.02 -0.10
C ALA A 194 26.23 17.03 -0.63
N SER A 195 26.57 16.11 -1.55
CA SER A 195 27.90 16.02 -2.15
C SER A 195 28.29 17.31 -2.89
N ALA A 196 29.59 17.60 -2.92
CA ALA A 196 30.09 18.79 -3.60
C ALA A 196 29.81 18.70 -5.11
N GLU A 197 29.95 17.52 -5.70
CA GLU A 197 29.73 17.24 -7.12
C GLU A 197 28.29 17.57 -7.52
N TYR A 198 27.30 17.10 -6.74
CA TYR A 198 25.89 17.39 -7.01
C TYR A 198 25.58 18.88 -6.87
N LYS A 199 26.14 19.55 -5.86
CA LYS A 199 25.95 20.99 -5.65
C LYS A 199 26.53 21.81 -6.81
N VAL A 200 27.71 21.46 -7.31
CA VAL A 200 28.32 22.12 -8.48
C VAL A 200 27.42 21.95 -9.71
N MET A 201 26.96 20.72 -10.00
CA MET A 201 26.02 20.49 -11.09
C MET A 201 24.75 21.33 -10.94
N ALA A 202 24.20 21.43 -9.72
CA ALA A 202 23.00 22.21 -9.46
C ALA A 202 23.19 23.72 -9.70
N VAL A 203 24.35 24.29 -9.36
CA VAL A 203 24.69 25.70 -9.65
C VAL A 203 24.75 25.97 -11.16
N HIS A 204 25.19 24.99 -11.95
CA HIS A 204 25.26 25.08 -13.40
C HIS A 204 23.99 24.58 -14.10
N ASN A 205 22.84 24.52 -13.41
CA ASN A 205 21.56 24.01 -13.97
C ASN A 205 21.68 22.62 -14.61
N PHE A 206 22.55 21.76 -14.07
CA PHE A 206 22.76 20.38 -14.47
C PHE A 206 23.27 20.19 -15.91
N VAL A 207 23.91 21.18 -16.53
CA VAL A 207 24.56 21.02 -17.86
C VAL A 207 25.67 19.96 -17.85
N ASP A 208 26.32 19.78 -16.70
CA ASP A 208 27.39 18.79 -16.48
C ASP A 208 26.85 17.41 -16.06
N TRP A 209 25.55 17.29 -15.80
CA TRP A 209 24.95 16.02 -15.38
C TRP A 209 24.89 15.05 -16.54
N ARG A 210 25.13 13.77 -16.25
CA ARG A 210 25.03 12.67 -17.20
C ARG A 210 24.33 11.49 -16.53
N VAL A 211 23.49 10.77 -17.27
CA VAL A 211 22.95 9.47 -16.88
C VAL A 211 23.59 8.37 -17.71
N ARG A 212 24.14 7.36 -17.03
CA ARG A 212 24.61 6.12 -17.68
C ARG A 212 23.45 5.14 -17.75
N VAL A 213 23.21 4.56 -18.92
CA VAL A 213 22.17 3.53 -19.14
C VAL A 213 22.86 2.31 -19.72
N GLY A 214 22.85 1.20 -18.99
CA GLY A 214 23.67 0.03 -19.28
C GLY A 214 23.13 -1.28 -18.71
N GLY A 215 24.06 -2.22 -18.51
CA GLY A 215 23.77 -3.56 -18.02
C GLY A 215 23.48 -4.51 -19.17
N LEU A 216 22.41 -5.29 -19.04
CA LEU A 216 21.94 -6.27 -20.01
C LEU A 216 21.16 -5.58 -21.14
N VAL A 217 21.86 -4.78 -21.94
CA VAL A 217 21.32 -4.02 -23.09
C VAL A 217 22.21 -4.17 -24.33
N GLU A 218 21.65 -4.07 -25.53
CA GLU A 218 22.42 -4.07 -26.78
C GLU A 218 23.15 -2.74 -27.02
N ASN A 219 22.50 -1.61 -26.64
CA ASN A 219 22.98 -0.26 -26.92
C ASN A 219 23.19 0.54 -25.63
N PRO A 220 24.30 0.33 -24.89
CA PRO A 220 24.60 1.12 -23.70
C PRO A 220 24.92 2.56 -24.10
N VAL A 221 24.40 3.53 -23.34
CA VAL A 221 24.57 4.96 -23.63
C VAL A 221 24.85 5.78 -22.39
N THR A 222 25.46 6.95 -22.60
CA THR A 222 25.56 8.01 -21.59
C THR A 222 24.91 9.26 -22.17
N LEU A 223 23.88 9.76 -21.51
CA LEU A 223 23.06 10.87 -22.00
C LEU A 223 23.20 12.07 -21.07
N ASP A 224 23.27 13.27 -21.64
CA ASP A 224 22.95 14.49 -20.90
C ASP A 224 21.44 14.75 -20.91
N LEU A 225 21.01 15.84 -20.27
CA LEU A 225 19.60 16.15 -20.13
C LEU A 225 18.93 16.50 -21.47
N ASP A 226 19.66 17.13 -22.40
CA ASP A 226 19.12 17.54 -23.69
C ASP A 226 19.03 16.37 -24.67
N ALA A 227 20.01 15.47 -24.65
CA ALA A 227 19.95 14.19 -25.36
C ALA A 227 18.74 13.37 -24.88
N LEU A 228 18.53 13.27 -23.56
CA LEU A 228 17.37 12.57 -22.99
C LEU A 228 16.03 13.19 -23.44
N ARG A 229 15.92 14.53 -23.44
CA ARG A 229 14.74 15.25 -23.92
C ARG A 229 14.47 15.01 -25.40
N SER A 230 15.52 14.83 -26.19
CA SER A 230 15.43 14.62 -27.63
C SER A 230 15.12 13.18 -28.03
N MET A 231 15.10 12.23 -27.08
CA MET A 231 14.82 10.82 -27.37
C MET A 231 13.37 10.55 -27.76
N ALA A 232 12.43 11.29 -27.19
CA ALA A 232 11.01 11.07 -27.38
C ALA A 232 10.19 12.32 -27.05
N ASP A 233 8.99 12.40 -27.62
CA ASP A 233 8.04 13.46 -27.30
C ASP A 233 7.73 13.48 -25.80
N GLN A 234 7.82 14.69 -25.22
CA GLN A 234 7.50 14.90 -23.81
C GLN A 234 6.04 14.51 -23.53
N GLN A 235 5.85 13.66 -22.53
CA GLN A 235 4.55 13.34 -21.98
C GLN A 235 4.34 14.09 -20.67
N SER A 236 3.13 14.60 -20.47
CA SER A 236 2.72 15.31 -19.26
C SER A 236 1.57 14.60 -18.58
N GLN A 237 1.63 14.43 -17.26
CA GLN A 237 0.61 13.75 -16.48
C GLN A 237 0.30 14.44 -15.16
N ARG A 238 -0.98 14.58 -14.81
CA ARG A 238 -1.44 15.08 -13.51
C ARG A 238 -1.95 13.92 -12.67
N VAL A 239 -1.17 13.54 -11.68
CA VAL A 239 -1.28 12.26 -10.97
C VAL A 239 -1.07 12.46 -9.46
N MET A 240 -1.66 11.55 -8.68
CA MET A 240 -1.52 11.53 -7.23
C MET A 240 -0.29 10.74 -6.81
N HIS A 241 0.60 11.38 -6.06
CA HIS A 241 1.68 10.71 -5.37
C HIS A 241 1.19 10.14 -4.04
N ASN A 242 1.51 8.86 -3.81
CA ASN A 242 1.08 8.08 -2.67
C ASN A 242 2.27 7.74 -1.75
N CYS A 243 2.41 8.43 -0.63
CA CYS A 243 3.48 8.13 0.33
C CYS A 243 3.07 7.05 1.33
N VAL A 244 4.01 6.17 1.68
CA VAL A 244 3.83 5.14 2.73
C VAL A 244 3.60 5.76 4.12
N GLN A 245 4.05 7.00 4.34
CA GLN A 245 3.79 7.78 5.57
C GLN A 245 2.34 8.27 5.69
N GLY A 246 1.46 7.88 4.76
CA GLY A 246 0.02 8.13 4.84
C GLY A 246 -0.45 9.42 4.19
N TRP A 247 0.43 10.29 3.69
CA TRP A 247 0.04 11.50 2.97
C TRP A 247 0.01 11.31 1.45
N THR A 248 -0.76 12.16 0.79
CA THR A 248 -0.94 12.16 -0.67
C THR A 248 -0.73 13.56 -1.23
N SER A 249 -0.29 13.67 -2.48
CA SER A 249 -0.05 14.97 -3.13
C SER A 249 -0.22 14.87 -4.64
N ILE A 250 -1.01 15.76 -5.24
CA ILE A 250 -1.22 15.80 -6.69
C ILE A 250 -0.20 16.74 -7.32
N GLY A 251 0.49 16.27 -8.36
CA GLY A 251 1.44 17.07 -9.14
C GLY A 251 1.32 16.78 -10.64
N GLN A 252 1.68 17.77 -11.46
CA GLN A 252 1.94 17.55 -12.87
C GLN A 252 3.40 17.17 -13.05
N TRP A 253 3.66 16.07 -13.74
CA TRP A 253 5.01 15.59 -14.06
C TRP A 253 5.16 15.50 -15.56
N SER A 254 6.31 15.97 -16.06
CA SER A 254 6.60 15.97 -17.49
C SER A 254 7.98 15.38 -17.75
N GLY A 255 8.08 14.55 -18.79
CA GLY A 255 9.25 13.73 -19.05
C GLY A 255 9.11 12.83 -20.28
N ILE A 256 10.05 11.91 -20.46
CA ILE A 256 9.92 10.84 -21.48
C ILE A 256 9.32 9.58 -20.86
N PRO A 257 8.52 8.79 -21.61
CA PRO A 257 8.12 7.46 -21.18
C PRO A 257 9.34 6.56 -20.99
N LEU A 258 9.40 5.82 -19.87
CA LEU A 258 10.53 4.91 -19.62
C LEU A 258 10.63 3.82 -20.69
N ALA A 259 9.49 3.39 -21.26
CA ALA A 259 9.44 2.49 -22.41
C ALA A 259 10.29 2.97 -23.59
N GLN A 260 10.30 4.28 -23.88
CA GLN A 260 11.08 4.82 -25.01
C GLN A 260 12.59 4.71 -24.78
N LEU A 261 13.04 4.91 -23.53
CA LEU A 261 14.43 4.64 -23.17
C LEU A 261 14.74 3.14 -23.30
N ALA A 262 13.85 2.27 -22.80
CA ALA A 262 14.02 0.83 -22.89
C ALA A 262 14.12 0.37 -24.36
N ASP A 263 13.17 0.76 -25.21
CA ASP A 263 13.16 0.43 -26.64
C ASP A 263 14.44 0.89 -27.36
N TYR A 264 14.96 2.06 -26.98
CA TYR A 264 16.20 2.60 -27.54
C TYR A 264 17.44 1.76 -27.17
N VAL A 265 17.58 1.39 -25.89
CA VAL A 265 18.75 0.62 -25.42
C VAL A 265 18.66 -0.87 -25.74
N ARG A 266 17.45 -1.37 -26.03
CA ARG A 266 17.15 -2.78 -26.37
C ARG A 266 17.64 -3.76 -25.30
N PRO A 267 16.88 -3.99 -24.22
CA PRO A 267 17.26 -4.93 -23.17
C PRO A 267 17.39 -6.34 -23.73
N LEU A 268 18.43 -7.05 -23.30
CA LEU A 268 18.65 -8.45 -23.68
C LEU A 268 17.54 -9.35 -23.09
N PRO A 269 17.23 -10.52 -23.69
CA PRO A 269 16.14 -11.39 -23.24
C PRO A 269 16.21 -11.84 -21.78
N GLN A 270 17.41 -11.88 -21.19
CA GLN A 270 17.63 -12.21 -19.79
C GLN A 270 17.32 -11.06 -18.82
N ALA A 271 17.23 -9.80 -19.28
CA ALA A 271 16.93 -8.66 -18.43
C ALA A 271 15.51 -8.78 -17.86
N LYS A 272 15.39 -8.75 -16.54
CA LYS A 272 14.11 -8.88 -15.81
C LYS A 272 13.76 -7.65 -15.00
N TYR A 273 14.75 -6.86 -14.63
CA TYR A 273 14.61 -5.72 -13.75
C TYR A 273 15.38 -4.51 -14.29
N ILE A 274 15.01 -3.33 -13.78
CA ILE A 274 15.73 -2.08 -13.98
C ILE A 274 16.14 -1.56 -12.60
N CYS A 275 17.43 -1.38 -12.39
CA CYS A 275 18.02 -0.79 -11.19
C CYS A 275 18.37 0.68 -11.45
N PHE A 276 17.82 1.56 -10.63
CA PHE A 276 18.07 2.99 -10.64
C PHE A 276 19.01 3.34 -9.49
N LEU A 277 20.21 3.79 -9.84
CA LEU A 277 21.19 4.30 -8.90
C LEU A 277 21.08 5.83 -8.86
N THR A 278 21.27 6.39 -7.67
CA THR A 278 21.07 7.83 -7.44
C THR A 278 22.34 8.50 -6.94
N MET A 279 22.38 9.83 -6.99
CA MET A 279 23.47 10.63 -6.43
C MET A 279 23.37 10.78 -4.90
N GLN A 280 22.28 10.29 -4.30
CA GLN A 280 22.07 10.36 -2.85
C GLN A 280 22.85 9.23 -2.17
N ASP A 281 23.62 9.60 -1.15
CA ASP A 281 24.13 8.67 -0.15
C ASP A 281 23.36 8.92 1.14
N THR A 282 22.60 7.92 1.60
CA THR A 282 21.66 8.11 2.71
C THR A 282 22.39 8.34 4.03
N GLY A 283 23.55 7.72 4.24
CA GLY A 283 24.35 7.91 5.46
C GLY A 283 24.87 9.35 5.57
N ARG A 284 25.29 9.93 4.44
CA ARG A 284 25.74 11.34 4.37
C ARG A 284 24.57 12.33 4.39
N ASP A 285 23.56 12.08 3.57
CA ASP A 285 22.55 13.08 3.21
C ASP A 285 21.33 13.04 4.15
N GLU A 286 21.05 11.88 4.77
CA GLU A 286 20.02 11.67 5.79
C GLU A 286 20.56 10.91 7.02
N PRO A 287 21.45 11.50 7.83
CA PRO A 287 22.07 10.79 8.98
C PRO A 287 21.10 10.30 10.06
N SER A 288 19.84 10.74 10.02
CA SER A 288 18.76 10.28 10.90
C SER A 288 18.00 9.06 10.37
N ALA A 289 18.34 8.57 9.18
CA ALA A 289 17.71 7.39 8.59
C ALA A 289 18.30 6.10 9.20
N GLU A 290 17.48 5.06 9.24
CA GLU A 290 17.93 3.71 9.63
C GLU A 290 18.63 3.07 8.43
N GLY A 291 19.93 3.29 8.28
CA GLY A 291 20.76 2.69 7.23
C GLY A 291 21.71 3.70 6.57
N GLU A 292 22.67 3.19 5.80
CA GLU A 292 23.70 3.98 5.13
C GLU A 292 23.81 3.61 3.64
N GLY A 293 24.71 4.30 2.92
CA GLY A 293 25.06 3.98 1.54
C GLY A 293 24.14 4.60 0.49
N GLN A 294 24.49 4.33 -0.77
CA GLN A 294 23.84 4.90 -1.94
C GLN A 294 22.36 4.48 -2.01
N PHE A 295 21.46 5.46 -2.17
CA PHE A 295 20.06 5.15 -2.43
C PHE A 295 19.92 4.59 -3.84
N TYR A 296 19.28 3.43 -3.94
CA TYR A 296 18.99 2.75 -5.20
C TYR A 296 17.60 2.14 -5.14
N GLU A 297 17.03 1.86 -6.31
CA GLU A 297 15.69 1.32 -6.43
C GLU A 297 15.56 0.34 -7.59
N VAL A 298 14.85 -0.77 -7.39
CA VAL A 298 14.66 -1.78 -8.44
C VAL A 298 13.18 -1.98 -8.74
N ILE A 299 12.83 -1.93 -10.02
CA ILE A 299 11.50 -2.27 -10.53
C ILE A 299 11.62 -3.41 -11.53
N ASP A 300 10.57 -4.21 -11.70
CA ASP A 300 10.56 -5.19 -12.79
C ASP A 300 10.43 -4.48 -14.14
N LEU A 301 11.12 -5.00 -15.16
CA LEU A 301 11.23 -4.42 -16.50
C LEU A 301 9.86 -4.15 -17.13
N GLU A 302 8.87 -5.02 -16.89
CA GLU A 302 7.51 -4.82 -17.41
C GLU A 302 6.85 -3.51 -16.96
N LEU A 303 7.25 -2.94 -15.82
CA LEU A 303 6.72 -1.66 -15.34
C LEU A 303 7.17 -0.48 -16.21
N ALA A 304 8.29 -0.60 -16.92
CA ALA A 304 8.73 0.42 -17.87
C ALA A 304 7.71 0.65 -18.99
N TYR A 305 6.99 -0.40 -19.36
CA TYR A 305 5.99 -0.39 -20.44
C TYR A 305 4.58 -0.03 -19.97
N LYS A 306 4.37 0.21 -18.67
CA LYS A 306 3.09 0.70 -18.18
C LYS A 306 2.86 2.15 -18.63
N PRO A 307 1.60 2.51 -18.97
CA PRO A 307 1.23 3.90 -19.13
C PRO A 307 1.60 4.69 -17.87
N GLN A 308 2.00 5.95 -18.05
CA GLN A 308 2.32 6.85 -16.94
C GLN A 308 3.61 6.52 -16.16
N THR A 309 4.40 5.53 -16.62
CA THR A 309 5.77 5.33 -16.16
C THR A 309 6.72 6.26 -16.91
N LEU A 310 7.25 7.28 -16.23
CA LEU A 310 8.07 8.34 -16.83
C LEU A 310 9.43 8.49 -16.15
N LEU A 311 10.41 8.91 -16.94
CA LEU A 311 11.58 9.64 -16.45
C LEU A 311 11.27 11.14 -16.52
N ALA A 312 10.90 11.72 -15.38
CA ALA A 312 10.46 13.10 -15.28
C ALA A 312 11.63 14.04 -14.98
N TYR A 313 11.71 15.11 -15.76
CA TYR A 313 12.66 16.22 -15.61
C TYR A 313 11.97 17.57 -15.40
N GLU A 314 10.63 17.58 -15.38
CA GLU A 314 9.80 18.75 -15.10
C GLU A 314 8.68 18.43 -14.12
N MET A 315 8.28 19.45 -13.37
CA MET A 315 7.19 19.40 -12.41
C MET A 315 6.39 20.71 -12.45
N ASN A 316 5.07 20.61 -12.59
CA ASN A 316 4.15 21.75 -12.64
C ASN A 316 4.56 22.80 -13.69
N GLY A 317 4.98 22.35 -14.87
CA GLY A 317 5.38 23.21 -16.00
C GLY A 317 6.71 23.95 -15.80
N LYS A 318 7.52 23.55 -14.83
CA LYS A 318 8.84 24.13 -14.53
C LYS A 318 9.90 23.03 -14.44
N PRO A 319 11.18 23.37 -14.64
CA PRO A 319 12.28 22.44 -14.36
C PRO A 319 12.13 21.80 -12.98
N LEU A 320 12.43 20.51 -12.88
CA LEU A 320 12.27 19.74 -11.66
C LEU A 320 13.03 20.41 -10.50
N PRO A 321 12.37 20.74 -9.36
CA PRO A 321 13.09 21.29 -8.22
C PRO A 321 14.03 20.26 -7.59
N ILE A 322 15.16 20.71 -7.02
CA ILE A 322 16.16 19.85 -6.37
C ILE A 322 15.51 18.90 -5.35
N LYS A 323 14.64 19.40 -4.48
CA LYS A 323 13.96 18.57 -3.46
C LYS A 323 13.10 17.45 -4.06
N HIS A 324 12.63 17.61 -5.29
CA HIS A 324 11.79 16.65 -6.01
C HIS A 324 12.57 15.72 -6.93
N GLY A 325 13.90 15.81 -6.98
CA GLY A 325 14.76 14.86 -7.68
C GLY A 325 15.47 15.38 -8.92
N ALA A 326 15.70 16.70 -9.02
CA ALA A 326 16.43 17.28 -10.14
C ALA A 326 17.79 16.59 -10.41
N PRO A 327 18.25 16.48 -11.66
CA PRO A 327 17.54 16.87 -12.88
C PRO A 327 16.57 15.78 -13.37
N LEU A 328 16.66 14.56 -12.83
CA LEU A 328 15.87 13.42 -13.29
C LEU A 328 15.36 12.55 -12.14
N ARG A 329 14.07 12.20 -12.21
CA ARG A 329 13.43 11.24 -11.31
C ARG A 329 12.62 10.20 -12.07
N LEU A 330 12.39 9.07 -11.41
CA LEU A 330 11.44 8.06 -11.83
C LEU A 330 10.03 8.43 -11.35
N ARG A 331 9.03 8.07 -12.14
CA ARG A 331 7.60 8.07 -11.84
C ARG A 331 7.01 6.73 -12.29
N VAL A 332 6.33 6.02 -11.39
CA VAL A 332 5.65 4.73 -11.68
C VAL A 332 4.31 4.75 -10.97
N GLU A 333 3.26 5.22 -11.63
CA GLU A 333 2.02 5.61 -10.94
C GLU A 333 1.19 4.46 -10.36
N THR A 334 1.56 3.21 -10.62
CA THR A 334 0.98 2.02 -9.98
C THR A 334 1.71 1.59 -8.70
N GLN A 335 2.78 2.29 -8.31
CA GLN A 335 3.63 2.00 -7.15
C GLN A 335 3.57 3.14 -6.13
N VAL A 336 3.97 2.86 -4.89
CA VAL A 336 4.12 3.90 -3.85
C VAL A 336 5.36 4.77 -4.05
N GLY A 337 5.36 5.91 -3.38
CA GLY A 337 6.31 6.99 -3.62
C GLY A 337 7.78 6.69 -3.37
N PHE A 338 8.14 5.74 -2.49
CA PHE A 338 9.55 5.43 -2.24
C PHE A 338 10.20 4.69 -3.41
N LYS A 339 9.41 3.91 -4.18
CA LYS A 339 9.84 3.21 -5.40
C LYS A 339 10.14 4.15 -6.56
N MET A 340 9.85 5.44 -6.42
CA MET A 340 10.04 6.46 -7.45
C MET A 340 11.33 7.25 -7.18
N ALA A 341 12.46 6.62 -7.53
CA ALA A 341 13.80 7.16 -7.30
C ALA A 341 13.98 8.62 -7.77
N LYS A 342 14.76 9.37 -7.02
CA LYS A 342 15.10 10.79 -7.27
C LYS A 342 16.59 10.93 -7.51
N TRP A 343 17.03 11.98 -8.19
CA TRP A 343 18.46 12.28 -8.41
C TRP A 343 19.18 11.13 -9.13
N ILE A 344 18.52 10.54 -10.12
CA ILE A 344 19.04 9.38 -10.85
C ILE A 344 20.31 9.80 -11.60
N ASN A 345 21.34 8.96 -11.56
CA ASN A 345 22.56 9.14 -12.36
C ASN A 345 22.96 7.87 -13.13
N GLN A 346 22.37 6.72 -12.83
CA GLN A 346 22.65 5.49 -13.54
C GLN A 346 21.43 4.55 -13.53
N ILE A 347 21.22 3.88 -14.66
CA ILE A 347 20.11 2.96 -14.93
C ILE A 347 20.72 1.67 -15.49
N GLU A 348 20.54 0.57 -14.78
CA GLU A 348 21.10 -0.75 -15.16
C GLU A 348 19.98 -1.75 -15.39
N PHE A 349 19.96 -2.38 -16.56
CA PHE A 349 19.09 -3.52 -16.83
C PHE A 349 19.77 -4.80 -16.32
N ILE A 350 19.10 -5.52 -15.42
CA ILE A 350 19.69 -6.68 -14.72
C ILE A 350 18.73 -7.87 -14.73
N ASP A 351 19.26 -9.08 -14.61
CA ASP A 351 18.50 -10.34 -14.56
C ASP A 351 18.17 -10.76 -13.12
N ASP A 352 19.00 -10.36 -12.17
CA ASP A 352 18.83 -10.57 -10.74
C ASP A 352 19.35 -9.36 -9.94
N TYR A 353 18.62 -9.01 -8.88
CA TYR A 353 18.99 -7.92 -7.98
C TYR A 353 19.62 -8.41 -6.67
N SER A 354 19.76 -9.73 -6.45
CA SER A 354 20.32 -10.28 -5.21
C SER A 354 21.76 -9.82 -4.91
N GLY A 355 22.52 -9.45 -5.94
CA GLY A 355 23.87 -8.89 -5.84
C GLY A 355 23.94 -7.37 -5.68
N VAL A 356 22.81 -6.66 -5.66
CA VAL A 356 22.75 -5.20 -5.47
C VAL A 356 22.37 -4.90 -4.02
N GLY A 357 23.17 -4.08 -3.34
CA GLY A 357 22.93 -3.75 -1.93
C GLY A 357 22.91 -5.02 -1.06
N HIS A 358 21.83 -5.20 -0.29
CA HIS A 358 21.57 -6.42 0.50
C HIS A 358 20.64 -7.41 -0.22
N GLY A 359 20.36 -7.19 -1.51
CA GLY A 359 19.66 -8.13 -2.36
C GLY A 359 18.14 -8.16 -2.18
N LEU A 360 17.54 -7.11 -1.58
CA LEU A 360 16.09 -7.07 -1.32
C LEU A 360 15.30 -6.18 -2.29
N GLY A 361 15.96 -5.59 -3.30
CA GLY A 361 15.33 -4.93 -4.44
C GLY A 361 15.14 -3.41 -4.29
N GLY A 362 15.92 -2.77 -3.41
CA GLY A 362 15.91 -1.33 -3.19
C GLY A 362 16.46 -0.96 -1.81
N TRP A 363 16.86 0.30 -1.63
CA TRP A 363 17.48 0.75 -0.39
C TRP A 363 16.52 0.66 0.82
N ARG A 364 15.23 0.95 0.63
CA ARG A 364 14.21 0.88 1.71
C ARG A 364 13.89 -0.57 2.07
N GLU A 365 13.92 -1.47 1.09
CA GLU A 365 13.75 -2.90 1.28
C GLU A 365 14.93 -3.50 2.06
N ASP A 366 16.14 -3.04 1.77
CA ASP A 366 17.38 -3.48 2.42
C ASP A 366 17.51 -3.01 3.87
N ASN A 367 17.12 -1.77 4.16
CA ASN A 367 17.42 -1.13 5.44
C ASN A 367 16.20 -0.96 6.35
N VAL A 368 15.00 -0.83 5.77
CA VAL A 368 13.74 -0.60 6.50
C VAL A 368 12.76 -1.77 6.32
N HIS A 369 13.20 -2.87 5.71
CA HIS A 369 12.45 -4.11 5.54
C HIS A 369 11.11 -3.96 4.79
N TYR A 370 10.96 -2.93 3.96
CA TYR A 370 9.79 -2.80 3.10
C TYR A 370 9.72 -3.93 2.08
N ASP A 371 8.52 -4.21 1.58
CA ASP A 371 8.35 -5.15 0.47
C ASP A 371 8.81 -4.52 -0.84
N LYS A 372 9.27 -5.31 -1.81
CA LYS A 372 9.73 -4.78 -3.12
C LYS A 372 8.55 -4.32 -3.97
N ASP A 373 7.49 -5.11 -3.96
CA ASP A 373 6.40 -5.00 -4.92
C ASP A 373 5.25 -4.19 -4.33
N VAL A 374 5.47 -2.98 -3.80
CA VAL A 374 4.43 -2.23 -3.08
C VAL A 374 3.44 -1.54 -4.05
N GLU A 375 2.72 -2.39 -4.79
CA GLU A 375 1.42 -2.12 -5.40
C GLU A 375 0.41 -2.48 -4.32
N ILE A 376 0.05 -1.49 -3.51
CA ILE A 376 -1.03 -1.67 -2.53
C ILE A 376 -2.33 -1.43 -3.25
#